data_AF-A0A3N2MS16-F1
#
_entry.id   AF-A0A3N2MS16-F1
#
_cell.length_a   1.000
_cell.length_b   1.000
_cell.length_c   1.000
_cell.angle_alpha   90.00
_cell.angle_beta   90.00
_cell.angle_gamma   90.00
#
_symmetry.space_group_name_H-M   'P 1'
#
loop_
_entity.id
_entity.type
_entity.pdbx_description
1 polymer ?
#
loop_
_entity_poly.entity_id
_entity_poly.type
_entity_poly.pdbx_seq_one_letter_code
_entity_poly.pdbx_strand_id
1 'polypeptide(L)'
;MKKQFFYLIAVLCSTCIFTACSDDDPYVAPTKVEMYTASNGLKYTYGGTDRTDITVLYTPDATDPQKATLTLSSLGSKRSENISSAPLLSPGNIVPGANELVIPVTLIPNANEALFSGNGETPFCTYRYNGSVSDAGLTIAIDQVTMKGAPIIEAKTYTDKSGLQLMYNDAPMLGKVITFTPNLENLEEATLTMQGAPLDISAIIEGIVPAADASTEVGLPTTGVFPGNVTFTLPIKISADNTFSGKSETEHCTFSYSGKITESTLKLAISDVKLKNAALAGLTLNVPYANEDFTLDPLHFVWESKTEVELFPGFGMPVSSIVSIALRMPTIPTDQVDEEGNPVSVSVTDMLPTALKSITFGIDGNISAVYVDIENGATEPTTSPLNIAQYIVNDDNSIQVFLNPAAIIYHSMADAPKNRSRAVDMGEMIAQLMGIAMPLLTDGVPVQVSQNAEDNSMDIYLGTEFLVPILKCASPLFEDEDFINMLLEEMAKDPTFGSMAPMMGGALRTMPQIIDNTTKIELGIHFLKAE
;
A
#
# COMPACT_ATOMS: atom_id res chain seq x y z
N MET A 1 68.92 16.19 -12.40
CA MET A 1 68.33 17.55 -12.33
C MET A 1 67.74 17.84 -10.95
N LYS A 2 68.57 17.90 -9.88
CA LYS A 2 68.08 18.08 -8.48
C LYS A 2 68.85 19.14 -7.67
N LYS A 3 69.78 19.89 -8.28
CA LYS A 3 70.62 20.88 -7.57
C LYS A 3 70.46 22.34 -8.01
N GLN A 4 69.74 22.61 -9.11
CA GLN A 4 69.49 24.00 -9.57
C GLN A 4 68.14 24.58 -9.11
N PHE A 5 67.21 23.76 -8.58
CA PHE A 5 65.91 24.24 -8.08
C PHE A 5 65.98 24.78 -6.64
N PHE A 6 66.92 24.27 -5.83
CA PHE A 6 67.13 24.73 -4.45
C PHE A 6 67.72 26.13 -4.36
N TYR A 7 68.56 26.54 -5.34
CA TYR A 7 69.11 27.89 -5.37
C TYR A 7 68.09 28.95 -5.84
N LEU A 8 67.08 28.57 -6.63
CA LEU A 8 66.01 29.48 -7.05
C LEU A 8 65.04 29.80 -5.90
N ILE A 9 64.75 28.81 -5.03
CA ILE A 9 63.92 29.00 -3.83
C ILE A 9 64.68 29.80 -2.76
N ALA A 10 65.99 29.59 -2.60
CA ALA A 10 66.80 30.35 -1.64
C ALA A 10 66.98 31.83 -2.04
N VAL A 11 66.94 32.17 -3.33
CA VAL A 11 67.09 33.57 -3.81
C VAL A 11 65.75 34.33 -3.77
N LEU A 12 64.61 33.66 -3.94
CA LEU A 12 63.28 34.26 -3.73
C LEU A 12 62.98 34.54 -2.25
N CYS A 13 63.64 33.84 -1.32
CA CYS A 13 63.57 34.11 0.11
C CYS A 13 64.37 35.36 0.57
N SER A 14 65.15 36.00 -0.32
CA SER A 14 66.07 37.09 0.05
C SER A 14 65.69 38.50 -0.45
N THR A 15 64.51 38.70 -1.07
CA THR A 15 64.11 40.01 -1.63
C THR A 15 62.85 40.65 -1.03
N CYS A 16 62.41 40.25 0.16
CA CYS A 16 61.26 40.90 0.84
C CYS A 16 61.60 41.42 2.25
N ILE A 17 62.84 41.82 2.52
CA ILE A 17 63.21 42.47 3.78
C ILE A 17 63.41 43.97 3.50
N PHE A 18 62.82 44.79 4.39
CA PHE A 18 62.53 46.24 4.33
C PHE A 18 61.17 46.51 3.64
N THR A 19 60.07 46.73 4.36
CA THR A 19 59.90 47.74 5.43
C THR A 19 58.80 47.40 6.45
N ALA A 20 58.99 47.94 7.66
CA ALA A 20 58.08 48.06 8.82
C ALA A 20 58.27 46.99 9.90
N CYS A 21 58.81 47.41 11.06
CA CYS A 21 58.70 46.69 12.32
C CYS A 21 57.22 46.40 12.60
N SER A 22 56.83 45.13 12.57
CA SER A 22 55.66 44.67 13.33
C SER A 22 56.20 44.07 14.62
N ASP A 23 55.59 44.45 15.74
CA ASP A 23 55.81 43.80 17.03
C ASP A 23 55.85 42.27 16.86
N ASP A 24 56.94 41.64 17.32
CA ASP A 24 57.19 40.19 17.30
C ASP A 24 56.31 39.44 18.34
N ASP A 25 55.23 40.07 18.82
CA ASP A 25 54.32 39.44 19.76
C ASP A 25 53.42 38.46 19.00
N PRO A 26 53.31 37.19 19.44
CA PRO A 26 52.43 36.22 18.82
C PRO A 26 50.98 36.73 18.87
N TYR A 27 50.23 36.54 17.78
CA TYR A 27 48.84 36.99 17.68
C TYR A 27 48.01 36.51 18.89
N VAL A 28 47.29 37.45 19.51
CA VAL A 28 46.43 37.18 20.68
C VAL A 28 44.99 37.04 20.20
N ALA A 29 44.45 35.83 20.29
CA ALA A 29 43.07 35.55 19.91
C ALA A 29 42.05 36.31 20.80
N PRO A 30 40.81 36.52 20.31
CA PRO A 30 39.77 37.19 21.09
C PRO A 30 39.54 36.51 22.45
N THR A 31 39.47 37.32 23.51
CA THR A 31 39.28 36.86 24.90
C THR A 31 37.84 37.01 25.39
N LYS A 32 36.96 37.53 24.55
CA LYS A 32 35.52 37.68 24.81
C LYS A 32 34.72 36.87 23.81
N VAL A 33 33.49 36.55 24.19
CA VAL A 33 32.52 35.94 23.28
C VAL A 33 32.21 36.93 22.15
N GLU A 34 32.31 36.45 20.92
CA GLU A 34 32.06 37.25 19.71
C GLU A 34 31.20 36.48 18.71
N MET A 35 30.32 37.21 18.04
CA MET A 35 29.48 36.67 16.97
C MET A 35 30.01 37.13 15.63
N TYR A 36 30.34 36.17 14.77
CA TYR A 36 30.79 36.37 13.39
C TYR A 36 29.65 36.07 12.41
N THR A 37 29.49 36.93 11.42
CA THR A 37 28.53 36.90 10.32
C THR A 37 29.25 37.36 9.04
N ALA A 38 28.67 37.09 7.87
CA ALA A 38 29.26 37.52 6.60
C ALA A 38 29.49 39.04 6.52
N SER A 39 28.68 39.85 7.23
CA SER A 39 28.80 41.31 7.24
C SER A 39 29.87 41.85 8.19
N ASN A 40 30.40 41.04 9.11
CA ASN A 40 31.39 41.47 10.10
C ASN A 40 32.70 40.65 10.09
N GLY A 41 33.02 40.00 8.97
CA GLY A 41 34.32 39.36 8.75
C GLY A 41 34.32 37.83 8.82
N LEU A 42 33.15 37.17 8.84
CA LEU A 42 33.09 35.71 8.62
C LEU A 42 33.32 35.37 7.15
N LYS A 43 34.26 34.46 6.89
CA LYS A 43 34.34 33.72 5.63
C LYS A 43 34.14 32.24 5.91
N TYR A 44 32.97 31.73 5.57
CA TYR A 44 32.66 30.30 5.68
C TYR A 44 32.63 29.66 4.29
N THR A 45 33.29 28.51 4.13
CA THR A 45 33.18 27.67 2.93
C THR A 45 32.75 26.25 3.26
N TYR A 46 31.94 25.65 2.38
CA TYR A 46 31.58 24.24 2.41
C TYR A 46 31.91 23.60 1.07
N GLY A 47 32.72 22.53 1.08
CA GLY A 47 33.16 21.86 -0.14
C GLY A 47 33.95 22.77 -1.11
N GLY A 48 34.48 23.89 -0.62
CA GLY A 48 35.16 24.92 -1.43
C GLY A 48 34.25 26.03 -1.96
N THR A 49 32.95 26.01 -1.64
CA THR A 49 31.99 27.06 -2.03
C THR A 49 31.67 27.97 -0.86
N ASP A 50 31.72 29.28 -1.08
CA ASP A 50 31.40 30.30 -0.07
C ASP A 50 29.92 30.23 0.34
N ARG A 51 29.65 30.37 1.64
CA ARG A 51 28.30 30.56 2.17
C ARG A 51 28.23 31.76 3.08
N THR A 52 27.23 32.60 2.81
CA THR A 52 26.97 33.85 3.55
C THR A 52 25.79 33.73 4.51
N ASP A 53 25.11 32.59 4.52
CA ASP A 53 23.97 32.29 5.39
C ASP A 53 24.37 31.65 6.73
N ILE A 54 25.65 31.63 7.06
CA ILE A 54 26.16 31.03 8.31
C ILE A 54 26.52 32.13 9.31
N THR A 55 26.26 31.86 10.58
CA THR A 55 26.78 32.62 11.72
C THR A 55 27.64 31.71 12.59
N VAL A 56 28.63 32.30 13.27
CA VAL A 56 29.51 31.57 14.19
C VAL A 56 29.62 32.35 15.49
N LEU A 57 29.24 31.71 16.59
CA LEU A 57 29.52 32.20 17.94
C LEU A 57 30.88 31.64 18.38
N TYR A 58 31.87 32.52 18.48
CA TYR A 58 33.18 32.22 19.04
C TYR A 58 33.13 32.39 20.57
N THR A 59 33.41 31.33 21.30
CA THR A 59 33.45 31.33 22.77
C THR A 59 34.85 30.92 23.23
N PRO A 60 35.69 31.85 23.70
CA PRO A 60 37.01 31.51 24.22
C PRO A 60 36.89 30.71 25.53
N ASP A 61 37.82 29.79 25.76
CA ASP A 61 37.89 29.05 27.02
C ASP A 61 38.30 30.01 28.16
N ALA A 62 37.63 29.89 29.31
CA ALA A 62 37.86 30.78 30.44
C ALA A 62 39.22 30.57 31.14
N THR A 63 39.89 29.46 30.86
CA THR A 63 41.09 28.99 31.56
C THR A 63 42.30 28.77 30.65
N ASP A 64 42.06 28.51 29.36
CA ASP A 64 43.10 28.21 28.38
C ASP A 64 42.97 29.13 27.14
N PRO A 65 43.83 30.16 26.99
CA PRO A 65 43.74 31.13 25.90
C PRO A 65 44.02 30.52 24.51
N GLN A 66 44.46 29.26 24.45
CA GLN A 66 44.65 28.52 23.19
C GLN A 66 43.45 27.64 22.86
N LYS A 67 42.33 27.74 23.58
CA LYS A 67 41.12 26.97 23.30
C LYS A 67 39.91 27.88 23.11
N ALA A 68 39.04 27.46 22.21
CA ALA A 68 37.75 28.07 21.99
C ALA A 68 36.73 27.03 21.54
N THR A 69 35.45 27.38 21.63
CA THR A 69 34.36 26.64 21.02
C THR A 69 33.72 27.50 19.94
N LEU A 70 33.54 26.94 18.75
CA LEU A 70 32.79 27.53 17.66
C LEU A 70 31.41 26.88 17.62
N THR A 71 30.36 27.67 17.82
CA THR A 71 28.98 27.24 17.58
C THR A 71 28.50 27.85 16.27
N LEU A 72 28.34 27.00 15.25
CA LEU A 72 27.88 27.41 13.93
C LEU A 72 26.36 27.21 13.84
N SER A 73 25.67 28.16 13.20
CA SER A 73 24.23 28.08 12.92
C SER A 73 23.94 28.61 11.51
N SER A 74 22.93 28.08 10.83
CA SER A 74 22.45 28.64 9.55
C SER A 74 21.29 29.62 9.76
N LEU A 75 21.22 30.64 8.92
CA LEU A 75 20.13 31.60 8.80
C LEU A 75 18.97 31.08 7.93
N GLY A 76 19.08 29.84 7.39
CA GLY A 76 18.01 29.04 6.82
C GLY A 76 17.27 29.69 5.65
N SER A 77 17.67 29.46 4.39
CA SER A 77 16.82 29.83 3.24
C SER A 77 17.15 29.18 1.89
N LYS A 78 18.31 28.54 1.68
CA LYS A 78 18.66 28.01 0.35
C LYS A 78 19.36 26.66 0.42
N ARG A 79 18.94 25.74 -0.45
CA ARG A 79 19.65 24.48 -0.76
C ARG A 79 21.06 24.86 -1.24
N SER A 80 22.09 24.17 -0.77
CA SER A 80 23.43 24.35 -1.33
C SER A 80 23.40 23.89 -2.80
N GLU A 81 24.07 24.63 -3.68
CA GLU A 81 24.24 24.22 -5.08
C GLU A 81 24.95 22.85 -5.15
N ASN A 82 24.81 22.15 -6.27
CA ASN A 82 25.43 20.84 -6.43
C ASN A 82 26.96 21.00 -6.49
N ILE A 83 27.67 20.54 -5.46
CA ILE A 83 29.13 20.69 -5.32
C ILE A 83 29.77 19.32 -5.59
N SER A 84 30.70 19.23 -6.54
CA SER A 84 31.33 17.95 -6.90
C SER A 84 32.24 17.37 -5.80
N SER A 85 32.68 18.20 -4.86
CA SER A 85 33.64 17.91 -3.78
C SER A 85 32.99 17.66 -2.40
N ALA A 86 31.67 17.78 -2.27
CA ALA A 86 30.96 17.54 -1.01
C ALA A 86 29.49 17.14 -1.25
N PRO A 87 28.85 16.36 -0.34
CA PRO A 87 27.45 16.01 -0.45
C PRO A 87 26.56 17.25 -0.46
N LEU A 88 25.46 17.16 -1.19
CA LEU A 88 24.50 18.24 -1.27
C LEU A 88 23.82 18.51 0.08
N LEU A 89 23.71 19.79 0.47
CA LEU A 89 23.06 20.20 1.70
C LEU A 89 21.61 20.64 1.48
N SER A 90 20.74 20.17 2.35
CA SER A 90 19.40 20.70 2.53
C SER A 90 19.41 22.15 3.01
N PRO A 91 18.33 22.92 2.76
CA PRO A 91 18.20 24.28 3.30
C PRO A 91 18.39 24.29 4.82
N GLY A 92 19.22 25.20 5.32
CA GLY A 92 19.48 25.33 6.77
C GLY A 92 20.56 24.42 7.33
N ASN A 93 21.00 23.39 6.60
CA ASN A 93 22.06 22.51 7.07
C ASN A 93 23.44 23.15 6.90
N ILE A 94 24.34 22.93 7.85
CA ILE A 94 25.76 23.33 7.82
C ILE A 94 26.60 22.22 7.20
N VAL A 95 26.32 20.99 7.64
CA VAL A 95 26.80 19.71 7.11
C VAL A 95 25.59 18.76 7.00
N PRO A 96 25.68 17.63 6.29
CA PRO A 96 24.56 16.72 6.13
C PRO A 96 23.93 16.29 7.48
N GLY A 97 22.62 16.53 7.61
CA GLY A 97 21.83 16.21 8.81
C GLY A 97 22.03 17.13 10.03
N ALA A 98 22.76 18.25 9.93
CA ALA A 98 22.98 19.15 11.08
C ALA A 98 22.76 20.63 10.72
N ASN A 99 21.84 21.27 11.44
CA ASN A 99 21.54 22.72 11.36
C ASN A 99 22.34 23.57 12.37
N GLU A 100 22.93 22.91 13.37
CA GLU A 100 23.86 23.48 14.34
C GLU A 100 25.10 22.58 14.44
N LEU A 101 26.28 23.19 14.58
CA LEU A 101 27.53 22.45 14.71
C LEU A 101 28.38 23.07 15.81
N VAL A 102 28.78 22.27 16.80
CA VAL A 102 29.64 22.71 17.90
C VAL A 102 31.02 22.10 17.71
N ILE A 103 32.03 22.95 17.46
CA ILE A 103 33.41 22.53 17.19
C ILE A 103 34.33 23.09 18.28
N PRO A 104 34.85 22.25 19.19
CA PRO A 104 35.95 22.66 20.06
C PRO A 104 37.23 22.77 19.23
N VAL A 105 37.95 23.87 19.36
CA VAL A 105 39.18 24.15 18.60
C VAL A 105 40.35 24.43 19.53
N THR A 106 41.53 23.97 19.11
CA THR A 106 42.82 24.43 19.68
C THR A 106 43.44 25.41 18.70
N LEU A 107 43.78 26.58 19.21
CA LEU A 107 44.31 27.72 18.48
C LEU A 107 45.83 27.67 18.48
N ILE A 108 46.43 27.78 17.30
CA ILE A 108 47.87 27.78 17.08
C ILE A 108 48.25 29.19 16.60
N PRO A 109 48.80 30.04 17.47
CA PRO A 109 49.19 31.41 17.11
C PRO A 109 50.29 31.42 16.04
N ASN A 110 50.16 32.34 15.09
CA ASN A 110 51.17 32.75 14.12
C ASN A 110 51.33 34.28 14.17
N ALA A 111 52.10 34.86 13.25
CA ALA A 111 52.43 36.28 13.25
C ALA A 111 51.18 37.20 13.31
N ASN A 112 50.13 36.91 12.52
CA ASN A 112 48.97 37.81 12.38
C ASN A 112 47.61 37.13 12.61
N GLU A 113 47.58 35.84 12.94
CA GLU A 113 46.36 35.07 13.10
C GLU A 113 46.61 33.84 14.00
N ALA A 114 45.55 33.27 14.55
CA ALA A 114 45.59 31.95 15.18
C ALA A 114 44.88 30.93 14.30
N LEU A 115 45.60 29.87 13.92
CA LEU A 115 45.09 28.79 13.07
C LEU A 115 44.41 27.71 13.90
N PHE A 116 43.43 27.03 13.31
CA PHE A 116 42.85 25.82 13.85
C PHE A 116 42.51 24.83 12.73
N SER A 117 42.58 23.54 13.04
CA SER A 117 42.11 22.48 12.14
C SER A 117 41.83 21.20 12.92
N GLY A 118 41.03 20.32 12.32
CA GLY A 118 40.71 19.02 12.90
C GLY A 118 39.70 18.25 12.05
N ASN A 119 39.22 17.15 12.61
CA ASN A 119 38.14 16.36 12.02
C ASN A 119 36.92 16.43 12.94
N GLY A 120 35.74 16.47 12.35
CA GLY A 120 34.48 16.40 13.05
C GLY A 120 33.61 15.28 12.52
N GLU A 121 32.59 14.94 13.31
CA GLU A 121 31.75 13.79 13.09
C GLU A 121 30.32 14.14 13.52
N THR A 122 29.35 13.90 12.62
CA THR A 122 27.91 13.93 12.92
C THR A 122 27.35 12.52 12.78
N PRO A 123 26.06 12.26 13.12
CA PRO A 123 25.45 10.95 12.84
C PRO A 123 25.53 10.53 11.37
N PHE A 124 25.56 11.49 10.42
CA PHE A 124 25.46 11.23 8.98
C PHE A 124 26.74 11.47 8.18
N CYS A 125 27.75 12.13 8.74
CA CYS A 125 28.99 12.36 8.01
C CYS A 125 30.21 12.51 8.92
N THR A 126 31.38 12.31 8.34
CA THR A 126 32.65 12.82 8.85
C THR A 126 33.10 13.95 7.97
N TYR A 127 33.75 14.96 8.54
CA TYR A 127 34.25 16.10 7.78
C TYR A 127 35.57 16.60 8.37
N ARG A 128 36.34 17.33 7.57
CA ARG A 128 37.51 18.06 8.03
C ARG A 128 37.14 19.54 8.16
N TYR A 129 37.62 20.18 9.21
CA TYR A 129 37.51 21.63 9.36
C TYR A 129 38.91 22.27 9.44
N ASN A 130 39.05 23.45 8.87
CA ASN A 130 40.23 24.28 8.98
C ASN A 130 39.85 25.75 8.95
N GLY A 131 40.62 26.61 9.60
CA GLY A 131 40.30 28.03 9.65
C GLY A 131 41.32 28.84 10.43
N SER A 132 41.05 30.13 10.53
CA SER A 132 41.86 31.07 11.28
C SER A 132 41.01 32.18 11.89
N VAL A 133 41.46 32.71 13.03
CA VAL A 133 40.94 33.93 13.62
C VAL A 133 42.03 35.00 13.58
N SER A 134 41.68 36.19 13.11
CA SER A 134 42.59 37.33 12.92
C SER A 134 41.85 38.64 13.19
N ASP A 135 42.56 39.76 13.19
CA ASP A 135 41.93 41.10 13.28
C ASP A 135 40.99 41.40 12.10
N ALA A 136 41.13 40.69 10.98
CA ALA A 136 40.25 40.81 9.81
C ALA A 136 38.94 40.01 9.94
N GLY A 137 38.84 39.13 10.94
CA GLY A 137 37.68 38.28 11.20
C GLY A 137 38.01 36.79 11.31
N LEU A 138 36.97 35.97 11.13
CA LEU A 138 37.03 34.51 11.28
C LEU A 138 36.90 33.84 9.92
N THR A 139 37.81 32.92 9.61
CA THR A 139 37.70 32.03 8.45
C THR A 139 37.45 30.61 8.92
N ILE A 140 36.57 29.89 8.23
CA ILE A 140 36.32 28.47 8.47
C ILE A 140 35.93 27.78 7.16
N ALA A 141 36.57 26.66 6.88
CA ALA A 141 36.30 25.80 5.76
C ALA A 141 35.96 24.40 6.27
N ILE A 142 34.82 23.88 5.81
CA ILE A 142 34.45 22.47 5.97
C ILE A 142 34.64 21.77 4.63
N ASP A 143 35.47 20.74 4.61
CA ASP A 143 35.77 19.95 3.41
C ASP A 143 35.95 18.46 3.74
N GLN A 144 36.27 17.65 2.72
CA GLN A 144 36.41 16.19 2.83
C GLN A 144 35.21 15.51 3.51
N VAL A 145 34.02 16.03 3.23
CA VAL A 145 32.76 15.55 3.82
C VAL A 145 32.44 14.18 3.23
N THR A 146 32.48 13.16 4.07
CA THR A 146 32.19 11.78 3.71
C THR A 146 30.94 11.35 4.44
N MET A 147 29.91 10.94 3.69
CA MET A 147 28.68 10.42 4.29
C MET A 147 28.97 9.10 5.02
N LYS A 148 28.40 8.98 6.21
CA LYS A 148 28.25 7.71 6.91
C LYS A 148 27.01 7.03 6.36
N GLY A 149 27.18 5.80 5.87
CA GLY A 149 26.11 5.11 5.15
C GLY A 149 25.81 5.75 3.80
N ALA A 150 24.63 5.45 3.25
CA ALA A 150 24.15 5.97 1.98
C ALA A 150 22.73 6.53 2.18
N PRO A 151 22.58 7.70 2.84
CA PRO A 151 21.27 8.27 3.09
C PRO A 151 20.60 8.66 1.78
N ILE A 152 19.31 8.35 1.67
CA ILE A 152 18.51 8.60 0.49
C ILE A 152 17.92 10.00 0.61
N ILE A 153 18.34 10.89 -0.27
CA ILE A 153 17.98 12.33 -0.24
C ILE A 153 16.96 12.74 -1.31
N GLU A 154 16.45 11.77 -2.06
CA GLU A 154 15.41 11.96 -3.06
C GLU A 154 14.21 11.05 -2.76
N ALA A 155 13.02 11.50 -3.14
CA ALA A 155 11.83 10.68 -3.01
C ALA A 155 11.90 9.47 -3.96
N LYS A 156 11.44 8.31 -3.49
CA LYS A 156 11.50 7.05 -4.25
C LYS A 156 10.24 6.24 -4.12
N THR A 157 9.79 5.68 -5.23
CA THR A 157 8.59 4.84 -5.30
C THR A 157 8.96 3.39 -5.59
N TYR A 158 8.45 2.48 -4.76
CA TYR A 158 8.67 1.06 -4.83
C TYR A 158 7.35 0.34 -5.11
N THR A 159 7.41 -0.65 -5.98
CA THR A 159 6.31 -1.55 -6.36
C THR A 159 6.85 -2.98 -6.34
N ASP A 160 5.98 -4.00 -6.43
CA ASP A 160 6.42 -5.39 -6.51
C ASP A 160 7.45 -5.63 -7.64
N LYS A 161 7.31 -4.89 -8.75
CA LYS A 161 8.22 -4.94 -9.90
C LYS A 161 9.49 -4.10 -9.72
N SER A 162 9.48 -3.13 -8.79
CA SER A 162 10.57 -2.19 -8.54
C SER A 162 11.17 -2.29 -7.13
N GLY A 163 11.25 -3.51 -6.59
CA GLY A 163 12.00 -3.79 -5.37
C GLY A 163 11.25 -3.59 -4.05
N LEU A 164 9.92 -3.45 -4.08
CA LEU A 164 9.11 -3.51 -2.86
C LEU A 164 9.07 -4.96 -2.35
N GLN A 165 9.37 -5.15 -1.07
CA GLN A 165 9.16 -6.39 -0.33
C GLN A 165 8.30 -6.05 0.88
N LEU A 166 6.99 -6.14 0.70
CA LEU A 166 6.00 -5.83 1.73
C LEU A 166 5.50 -7.12 2.38
N MET A 167 5.65 -7.19 3.70
CA MET A 167 5.12 -8.25 4.55
C MET A 167 4.03 -7.67 5.46
N TYR A 168 2.94 -8.41 5.62
CA TYR A 168 1.84 -8.11 6.51
C TYR A 168 1.60 -9.35 7.39
N ASN A 169 1.89 -9.25 8.69
CA ASN A 169 1.90 -10.37 9.64
C ASN A 169 2.57 -11.63 9.05
N ASP A 170 3.81 -11.48 8.60
CA ASP A 170 4.64 -12.54 8.00
C ASP A 170 4.12 -13.16 6.69
N ALA A 171 3.05 -12.63 6.09
CA ALA A 171 2.60 -12.97 4.75
C ALA A 171 2.91 -11.88 3.71
N PRO A 172 3.35 -12.22 2.49
CA PRO A 172 3.61 -11.23 1.46
C PRO A 172 2.32 -10.50 1.06
N MET A 173 2.38 -9.18 0.88
CA MET A 173 1.26 -8.39 0.39
C MET A 173 1.60 -7.80 -0.98
N LEU A 174 0.92 -8.32 -2.00
CA LEU A 174 1.09 -7.92 -3.40
C LEU A 174 0.18 -6.75 -3.77
N GLY A 175 0.50 -6.10 -4.89
CA GLY A 175 -0.32 -5.08 -5.52
C GLY A 175 -0.28 -3.75 -4.78
N LYS A 176 0.85 -3.39 -4.17
CA LYS A 176 1.01 -2.15 -3.42
C LYS A 176 2.10 -1.26 -4.00
N VAL A 177 1.99 0.02 -3.71
CA VAL A 177 2.96 1.06 -4.06
C VAL A 177 3.33 1.82 -2.79
N ILE A 178 4.62 1.96 -2.53
CA ILE A 178 5.11 2.73 -1.38
C ILE A 178 6.09 3.78 -1.86
N THR A 179 5.81 5.04 -1.52
CA THR A 179 6.70 6.17 -1.78
C THR A 179 7.38 6.59 -0.49
N PHE A 180 8.70 6.48 -0.47
CA PHE A 180 9.56 7.07 0.56
C PHE A 180 9.87 8.52 0.21
N THR A 181 9.66 9.41 1.17
CA THR A 181 9.99 10.84 1.06
C THR A 181 10.87 11.23 2.26
N PRO A 182 12.16 11.52 2.06
CA PRO A 182 13.03 11.95 3.15
C PRO A 182 12.67 13.37 3.62
N ASN A 183 12.74 13.63 4.92
CA ASN A 183 12.69 14.99 5.43
C ASN A 183 14.07 15.63 5.19
N LEU A 184 14.14 16.61 4.28
CA LEU A 184 15.41 17.25 3.96
C LEU A 184 15.93 18.11 5.11
N GLU A 185 15.07 18.67 5.96
CA GLU A 185 15.48 19.49 7.11
C GLU A 185 16.03 18.62 8.26
N ASN A 186 15.57 17.37 8.35
CA ASN A 186 16.05 16.39 9.33
C ASN A 186 16.16 15.00 8.69
N LEU A 187 17.38 14.58 8.33
CA LEU A 187 17.61 13.29 7.67
C LEU A 187 17.37 12.07 8.57
N GLU A 188 17.08 12.26 9.87
CA GLU A 188 16.59 11.19 10.77
C GLU A 188 15.09 10.97 10.64
N GLU A 189 14.38 11.79 9.85
CA GLU A 189 12.94 11.72 9.65
C GLU A 189 12.62 11.50 8.17
N ALA A 190 11.58 10.72 7.93
CA ALA A 190 11.04 10.50 6.60
C ALA A 190 9.57 10.11 6.68
N THR A 191 8.93 10.01 5.52
CA THR A 191 7.54 9.60 5.40
C THR A 191 7.41 8.48 4.38
N LEU A 192 6.63 7.45 4.71
CA LEU A 192 6.19 6.41 3.79
C LEU A 192 4.73 6.65 3.43
N THR A 193 4.46 6.92 2.16
CA THR A 193 3.09 6.96 1.61
C THR A 193 2.77 5.60 1.01
N MET A 194 1.80 4.89 1.58
CA MET A 194 1.43 3.52 1.23
C MET A 194 0.06 3.50 0.55
N GLN A 195 -0.02 2.89 -0.63
CA GLN A 195 -1.21 2.89 -1.49
C GLN A 195 -1.39 1.55 -2.22
N GLY A 196 -2.59 1.33 -2.75
CA GLY A 196 -2.85 0.28 -3.72
C GLY A 196 -2.17 0.58 -5.06
N ALA A 197 -1.59 -0.43 -5.69
CA ALA A 197 -1.11 -0.30 -7.06
C ALA A 197 -2.30 -0.16 -8.00
N PRO A 198 -2.28 0.81 -8.93
CA PRO A 198 -3.33 0.93 -9.92
C PRO A 198 -3.49 -0.38 -10.69
N LEU A 199 -4.71 -0.90 -10.76
CA LEU A 199 -5.03 -2.11 -11.49
C LEU A 199 -5.10 -1.79 -12.98
N ASP A 200 -4.25 -2.45 -13.74
CA ASP A 200 -4.33 -2.45 -15.19
C ASP A 200 -5.31 -3.53 -15.65
N ILE A 201 -6.45 -3.09 -16.18
CA ILE A 201 -7.49 -3.99 -16.71
C ILE A 201 -7.49 -4.04 -18.24
N SER A 202 -6.48 -3.47 -18.90
CA SER A 202 -6.39 -3.44 -20.37
C SER A 202 -6.48 -4.85 -20.96
N ALA A 203 -5.79 -5.81 -20.35
CA ALA A 203 -5.81 -7.22 -20.76
C ALA A 203 -7.16 -7.91 -20.51
N ILE A 204 -7.98 -7.39 -19.59
CA ILE A 204 -9.32 -7.92 -19.28
C ILE A 204 -10.35 -7.32 -20.25
N ILE A 205 -10.20 -6.04 -20.59
CA ILE A 205 -11.12 -5.27 -21.44
C ILE A 205 -10.83 -5.42 -22.94
N GLU A 206 -9.64 -5.90 -23.34
CA GLU A 206 -9.26 -6.10 -24.75
C GLU A 206 -10.38 -6.76 -25.56
N GLY A 207 -11.08 -5.99 -26.41
CA GLY A 207 -12.19 -6.45 -27.26
C GLY A 207 -13.62 -6.21 -26.73
N ILE A 208 -13.81 -5.46 -25.63
CA ILE A 208 -15.13 -5.11 -25.08
C ILE A 208 -15.42 -3.60 -25.19
N VAL A 209 -14.40 -2.75 -25.01
CA VAL A 209 -14.51 -1.29 -25.17
C VAL A 209 -13.77 -0.86 -26.45
N PRO A 210 -14.34 0.02 -27.29
CA PRO A 210 -13.65 0.53 -28.48
C PRO A 210 -12.31 1.17 -28.12
N ALA A 211 -11.25 0.85 -28.87
CA ALA A 211 -9.88 1.31 -28.63
C ALA A 211 -9.69 2.84 -28.60
N ALA A 212 -10.68 3.62 -29.08
CA ALA A 212 -10.67 5.08 -29.04
C ALA A 212 -11.01 5.66 -27.65
N ASP A 213 -11.78 4.93 -26.83
CA ASP A 213 -12.13 5.31 -25.45
C ASP A 213 -11.25 4.59 -24.40
N ALA A 214 -10.48 3.57 -24.84
CA ALA A 214 -9.50 2.84 -24.04
C ALA A 214 -8.19 3.63 -23.77
N SER A 215 -8.25 4.95 -23.77
CA SER A 215 -7.12 5.81 -23.39
C SER A 215 -7.13 6.07 -21.89
N THR A 216 -7.17 5.03 -21.08
CA THR A 216 -6.81 5.16 -19.66
C THR A 216 -5.34 4.80 -19.49
N GLU A 217 -4.45 5.77 -19.71
CA GLU A 217 -3.08 5.74 -19.12
C GLU A 217 -3.12 5.67 -17.57
N VAL A 218 -4.32 5.74 -16.98
CA VAL A 218 -4.59 5.73 -15.54
C VAL A 218 -5.19 4.37 -15.16
N GLY A 219 -4.39 3.52 -14.52
CA GLY A 219 -4.91 2.28 -13.91
C GLY A 219 -5.97 2.59 -12.84
N LEU A 220 -6.88 1.64 -12.58
CA LEU A 220 -7.94 1.84 -11.60
C LEU A 220 -7.35 1.88 -10.17
N PRO A 221 -7.73 2.82 -9.31
CA PRO A 221 -7.27 2.83 -7.93
C PRO A 221 -7.73 1.56 -7.20
N THR A 222 -6.90 1.06 -6.29
CA THR A 222 -7.16 -0.15 -5.51
C THR A 222 -6.98 0.09 -4.02
N THR A 223 -7.41 -0.88 -3.22
CA THR A 223 -7.28 -0.88 -1.76
C THR A 223 -5.82 -0.70 -1.31
N GLY A 224 -5.62 0.06 -0.24
CA GLY A 224 -4.30 0.31 0.33
C GLY A 224 -3.72 -0.90 1.07
N VAL A 225 -2.76 -0.64 1.97
CA VAL A 225 -2.12 -1.67 2.80
C VAL A 225 -2.99 -2.08 3.99
N PHE A 226 -3.79 -1.14 4.51
CA PHE A 226 -4.64 -1.36 5.67
C PHE A 226 -6.12 -1.33 5.26
N PRO A 227 -6.96 -2.15 5.90
CA PRO A 227 -8.40 -2.16 5.61
C PRO A 227 -9.02 -0.79 5.93
N GLY A 228 -9.90 -0.32 5.05
CA GLY A 228 -10.54 1.00 5.14
C GLY A 228 -9.70 2.19 4.66
N ASN A 229 -8.47 1.97 4.18
CA ASN A 229 -7.61 3.05 3.69
C ASN A 229 -7.21 2.83 2.23
N VAL A 230 -7.44 3.83 1.37
CA VAL A 230 -6.85 3.88 0.01
C VAL A 230 -5.39 4.31 0.06
N THR A 231 -5.09 5.27 0.93
CA THR A 231 -3.74 5.80 1.18
C THR A 231 -3.51 5.93 2.68
N PHE A 232 -2.31 5.57 3.14
CA PHE A 232 -1.86 5.86 4.49
C PHE A 232 -0.45 6.45 4.48
N THR A 233 -0.26 7.50 5.28
CA THR A 233 1.01 8.23 5.37
C THR A 233 1.63 7.96 6.73
N LEU A 234 2.74 7.23 6.75
CA LEU A 234 3.45 6.84 7.96
C LEU A 234 4.71 7.72 8.14
N PRO A 235 4.74 8.62 9.12
CA PRO A 235 5.99 9.25 9.52
C PRO A 235 6.89 8.22 10.21
N ILE A 236 8.16 8.17 9.81
CA ILE A 236 9.18 7.26 10.35
C ILE A 236 10.41 8.02 10.81
N LYS A 237 11.07 7.44 11.82
CA LYS A 237 12.46 7.80 12.16
C LYS A 237 13.39 6.80 11.51
N ILE A 238 14.37 7.29 10.75
CA ILE A 238 15.34 6.49 9.99
C ILE A 238 16.73 6.65 10.62
N SER A 239 17.42 5.53 10.80
CA SER A 239 18.79 5.49 11.28
C SER A 239 19.80 5.74 10.14
N ALA A 240 21.07 5.96 10.50
CA ALA A 240 22.16 6.11 9.54
C ALA A 240 22.40 4.87 8.64
N ASP A 241 21.91 3.68 9.03
CA ASP A 241 21.98 2.46 8.21
C ASP A 241 20.71 2.21 7.37
N ASN A 242 19.86 3.24 7.26
CA ASN A 242 18.59 3.26 6.55
C ASN A 242 17.57 2.24 7.07
N THR A 243 17.63 1.91 8.36
CA THR A 243 16.63 1.08 9.02
C THR A 243 15.64 1.95 9.79
N PHE A 244 14.43 1.45 9.96
CA PHE A 244 13.38 2.14 10.69
C PHE A 244 12.47 1.11 11.37
N SER A 245 11.91 1.49 12.51
CA SER A 245 10.91 0.68 13.21
C SER A 245 10.09 1.53 14.17
N GLY A 246 8.91 1.06 14.52
CA GLY A 246 8.04 1.74 15.45
C GLY A 246 6.67 1.09 15.57
N LYS A 247 5.74 1.83 16.15
CA LYS A 247 4.33 1.47 16.23
C LYS A 247 3.49 2.64 15.71
N SER A 248 2.36 2.32 15.12
CA SER A 248 1.41 3.31 14.64
C SER A 248 0.01 2.71 14.61
N GLU A 249 -0.94 3.50 14.14
CA GLU A 249 -2.33 3.11 14.02
C GLU A 249 -2.98 3.84 12.84
N THR A 250 -3.98 3.19 12.25
CA THR A 250 -4.93 3.81 11.34
C THR A 250 -6.23 4.12 12.09
N GLU A 251 -7.26 4.51 11.38
CA GLU A 251 -8.61 4.58 11.94
C GLU A 251 -9.08 3.21 12.46
N HIS A 252 -8.75 2.12 11.76
CA HIS A 252 -9.32 0.79 12.01
C HIS A 252 -8.37 -0.21 12.65
N CYS A 253 -7.05 0.00 12.61
CA CYS A 253 -6.09 -0.95 13.18
C CYS A 253 -4.95 -0.28 13.94
N THR A 254 -4.32 -1.07 14.81
CA THR A 254 -3.02 -0.77 15.44
C THR A 254 -1.98 -1.73 14.88
N PHE A 255 -0.73 -1.30 14.74
CA PHE A 255 0.33 -2.14 14.19
C PHE A 255 1.73 -1.72 14.64
N SER A 256 2.66 -2.67 14.56
CA SER A 256 4.10 -2.45 14.58
C SER A 256 4.63 -2.39 13.14
N TYR A 257 5.71 -1.67 12.91
CA TYR A 257 6.40 -1.67 11.63
C TYR A 257 7.91 -1.77 11.82
N SER A 258 8.57 -2.40 10.86
CA SER A 258 10.03 -2.40 10.75
C SER A 258 10.44 -2.50 9.29
N GLY A 259 11.60 -1.95 8.95
CA GLY A 259 12.04 -2.00 7.57
C GLY A 259 13.45 -1.49 7.34
N LYS A 260 13.88 -1.64 6.09
CA LYS A 260 15.13 -1.15 5.58
C LYS A 260 14.96 -0.64 4.16
N ILE A 261 15.53 0.52 3.88
CA ILE A 261 15.50 1.14 2.56
C ILE A 261 16.90 1.22 1.94
N THR A 262 16.98 0.97 0.64
CA THR A 262 18.16 1.16 -0.18
C THR A 262 17.76 1.92 -1.45
N GLU A 263 18.74 2.23 -2.29
CA GLU A 263 18.48 2.92 -3.55
C GLU A 263 17.49 2.18 -4.49
N SER A 264 17.37 0.86 -4.36
CA SER A 264 16.61 -0.02 -5.27
C SER A 264 15.66 -0.98 -4.56
N THR A 265 15.58 -0.95 -3.23
CA THR A 265 14.77 -1.91 -2.47
C THR A 265 14.18 -1.26 -1.24
N LEU A 266 12.90 -1.50 -0.99
CA LEU A 266 12.24 -1.20 0.26
C LEU A 266 11.73 -2.51 0.86
N LYS A 267 12.33 -2.93 1.98
CA LYS A 267 11.80 -4.01 2.81
C LYS A 267 10.96 -3.38 3.91
N LEU A 268 9.67 -3.71 3.93
CA LEU A 268 8.75 -3.24 4.95
C LEU A 268 7.97 -4.43 5.51
N ALA A 269 8.08 -4.63 6.82
CA ALA A 269 7.23 -5.54 7.56
C ALA A 269 6.26 -4.74 8.42
N ILE A 270 4.97 -4.93 8.16
CA ILE A 270 3.89 -4.54 9.04
C ILE A 270 3.54 -5.78 9.87
N SER A 271 3.64 -5.67 11.20
CA SER A 271 3.46 -6.79 12.12
C SER A 271 2.57 -6.41 13.30
N ASP A 272 2.14 -7.41 14.07
CA ASP A 272 1.24 -7.23 15.22
C ASP A 272 -0.04 -6.46 14.86
N VAL A 273 -0.53 -6.60 13.62
CA VAL A 273 -1.70 -5.84 13.21
C VAL A 273 -2.92 -6.36 13.95
N LYS A 274 -3.70 -5.44 14.53
CA LYS A 274 -4.92 -5.75 15.27
C LYS A 274 -6.01 -4.75 14.94
N LEU A 275 -7.19 -5.23 14.57
CA LEU A 275 -8.37 -4.41 14.42
C LEU A 275 -8.76 -3.76 15.75
N LYS A 276 -9.17 -2.48 15.70
CA LYS A 276 -9.70 -1.75 16.86
C LYS A 276 -11.11 -2.22 17.20
N ASN A 277 -11.94 -2.45 16.18
CA ASN A 277 -13.23 -3.11 16.37
C ASN A 277 -13.04 -4.63 16.23
N ALA A 278 -13.06 -5.33 17.37
CA ALA A 278 -12.76 -6.75 17.47
C ALA A 278 -14.00 -7.66 17.49
N ALA A 279 -15.19 -7.16 17.14
CA ALA A 279 -16.45 -7.89 17.27
C ALA A 279 -16.47 -9.27 16.57
N LEU A 280 -15.79 -9.40 15.43
CA LEU A 280 -15.63 -10.66 14.68
C LEU A 280 -14.21 -11.23 14.75
N ALA A 281 -13.29 -10.58 15.46
CA ALA A 281 -11.87 -10.92 15.43
C ALA A 281 -11.61 -12.31 16.03
N GLY A 282 -10.97 -13.17 15.25
CA GLY A 282 -10.67 -14.56 15.58
C GLY A 282 -11.85 -15.53 15.37
N LEU A 283 -13.00 -15.05 14.89
CA LEU A 283 -14.18 -15.90 14.69
C LEU A 283 -14.00 -16.81 13.47
N THR A 284 -14.20 -18.12 13.68
CA THR A 284 -14.24 -19.12 12.60
C THR A 284 -15.66 -19.65 12.43
N LEU A 285 -16.08 -19.73 11.17
CA LEU A 285 -17.42 -20.05 10.74
C LEU A 285 -17.38 -21.19 9.74
N ASN A 286 -18.11 -22.27 10.01
CA ASN A 286 -18.18 -23.45 9.17
C ASN A 286 -19.41 -23.39 8.27
N VAL A 287 -19.24 -23.81 7.01
CA VAL A 287 -20.37 -23.98 6.09
C VAL A 287 -21.07 -25.30 6.43
N PRO A 288 -22.36 -25.29 6.81
CA PRO A 288 -23.08 -26.51 7.14
C PRO A 288 -23.44 -27.31 5.89
N TYR A 289 -23.73 -28.60 6.08
CA TYR A 289 -24.48 -29.36 5.08
C TYR A 289 -25.98 -29.11 5.25
N ALA A 290 -26.71 -29.10 4.13
CA ALA A 290 -28.16 -29.08 4.20
C ALA A 290 -28.69 -30.31 4.94
N ASN A 291 -29.75 -30.16 5.74
CA ASN A 291 -30.39 -31.29 6.39
C ASN A 291 -31.58 -31.82 5.56
N GLU A 292 -31.98 -33.08 5.83
CA GLU A 292 -33.03 -33.76 5.06
C GLU A 292 -34.39 -33.03 5.08
N ASP A 293 -34.69 -32.34 6.18
CA ASP A 293 -35.92 -31.55 6.36
C ASP A 293 -35.81 -30.11 5.84
N PHE A 294 -34.66 -29.71 5.29
CA PHE A 294 -34.34 -28.39 4.75
C PHE A 294 -34.58 -27.21 5.69
N THR A 295 -34.52 -27.45 7.00
CA THR A 295 -34.55 -26.39 8.02
C THR A 295 -33.17 -25.75 8.22
N LEU A 296 -32.12 -26.40 7.72
CA LEU A 296 -30.76 -25.88 7.61
C LEU A 296 -30.32 -25.96 6.15
N ASP A 297 -29.96 -24.82 5.56
CA ASP A 297 -29.48 -24.69 4.19
C ASP A 297 -28.20 -23.84 4.20
N PRO A 298 -27.09 -24.27 3.57
CA PRO A 298 -25.87 -23.47 3.55
C PRO A 298 -25.98 -22.17 2.76
N LEU A 299 -26.99 -22.01 1.90
CA LEU A 299 -27.19 -20.78 1.16
C LEU A 299 -28.20 -19.87 1.88
N HIS A 300 -27.78 -18.63 2.16
CA HIS A 300 -28.72 -17.57 2.54
C HIS A 300 -29.28 -16.93 1.28
N PHE A 301 -30.56 -17.17 1.00
CA PHE A 301 -31.20 -16.61 -0.19
C PHE A 301 -32.61 -16.12 0.11
N VAL A 302 -32.83 -14.82 -0.10
CA VAL A 302 -34.13 -14.17 0.04
C VAL A 302 -34.37 -13.36 -1.22
N TRP A 303 -35.52 -13.53 -1.88
CA TRP A 303 -35.92 -12.67 -2.98
C TRP A 303 -37.45 -12.46 -2.97
N GLU A 304 -37.86 -11.26 -2.59
CA GLU A 304 -39.24 -10.81 -2.54
C GLU A 304 -39.47 -9.80 -3.67
N SER A 305 -40.48 -10.07 -4.50
CA SER A 305 -40.97 -9.15 -5.52
C SER A 305 -42.49 -9.13 -5.50
N LYS A 306 -43.07 -7.97 -5.84
CA LYS A 306 -44.53 -7.86 -6.01
C LYS A 306 -45.03 -8.58 -7.28
N THR A 307 -44.11 -8.91 -8.18
CA THR A 307 -44.39 -9.70 -9.38
C THR A 307 -44.03 -11.16 -9.13
N GLU A 308 -45.00 -12.04 -9.34
CA GLU A 308 -44.76 -13.48 -9.37
C GLU A 308 -44.31 -13.92 -10.76
N VAL A 309 -43.55 -15.01 -10.80
CA VAL A 309 -43.21 -15.70 -12.04
C VAL A 309 -44.39 -16.56 -12.46
N GLU A 310 -44.97 -16.27 -13.62
CA GLU A 310 -46.02 -17.10 -14.20
C GLU A 310 -45.40 -18.32 -14.91
N LEU A 311 -45.60 -19.50 -14.33
CA LEU A 311 -45.10 -20.77 -14.90
C LEU A 311 -46.08 -21.36 -15.93
N PHE A 312 -47.37 -21.17 -15.67
CA PHE A 312 -48.47 -21.53 -16.57
C PHE A 312 -49.67 -20.60 -16.32
N PRO A 313 -50.57 -20.44 -17.31
CA PRO A 313 -51.67 -19.48 -17.21
C PRO A 313 -52.45 -19.58 -15.90
N GLY A 314 -52.41 -18.50 -15.10
CA GLY A 314 -53.12 -18.41 -13.83
C GLY A 314 -52.44 -19.05 -12.62
N PHE A 315 -51.18 -19.50 -12.75
CA PHE A 315 -50.35 -19.98 -11.64
C PHE A 315 -49.03 -19.20 -11.59
N GLY A 316 -49.01 -18.22 -10.69
CA GLY A 316 -47.81 -17.50 -10.30
C GLY A 316 -47.10 -18.19 -9.15
N MET A 317 -45.78 -18.08 -9.12
CA MET A 317 -44.95 -18.49 -8.00
C MET A 317 -43.98 -17.35 -7.64
N PRO A 318 -43.68 -17.15 -6.34
CA PRO A 318 -42.59 -16.26 -5.95
C PRO A 318 -41.27 -16.63 -6.61
N VAL A 319 -40.51 -15.63 -7.06
CA VAL A 319 -39.19 -15.84 -7.68
C VAL A 319 -38.23 -16.60 -6.75
N SER A 320 -38.31 -16.36 -5.44
CA SER A 320 -37.52 -17.07 -4.43
C SER A 320 -37.71 -18.59 -4.53
N SER A 321 -38.96 -19.06 -4.56
CA SER A 321 -39.28 -20.48 -4.66
C SER A 321 -38.69 -21.12 -5.91
N ILE A 322 -38.72 -20.43 -7.05
CA ILE A 322 -38.17 -20.96 -8.31
C ILE A 322 -36.66 -21.10 -8.24
N VAL A 323 -35.96 -20.06 -7.75
CA VAL A 323 -34.51 -20.09 -7.62
C VAL A 323 -34.08 -21.12 -6.56
N SER A 324 -34.79 -21.23 -5.44
CA SER A 324 -34.55 -22.28 -4.44
C SER A 324 -34.72 -23.69 -5.00
N ILE A 325 -35.76 -23.93 -5.83
CA ILE A 325 -35.93 -25.22 -6.52
C ILE A 325 -34.74 -25.47 -7.46
N ALA A 326 -34.32 -24.45 -8.22
CA ALA A 326 -33.19 -24.56 -9.15
C ALA A 326 -31.87 -24.93 -8.44
N LEU A 327 -31.57 -24.30 -7.31
CA LEU A 327 -30.33 -24.51 -6.56
C LEU A 327 -30.26 -25.89 -5.88
N ARG A 328 -31.42 -26.48 -5.55
CA ARG A 328 -31.53 -27.79 -4.88
C ARG A 328 -31.64 -28.95 -5.86
N MET A 329 -31.81 -28.70 -7.15
CA MET A 329 -31.83 -29.78 -8.14
C MET A 329 -30.43 -30.41 -8.28
N PRO A 330 -30.33 -31.76 -8.28
CA PRO A 330 -29.06 -32.46 -8.42
C PRO A 330 -28.59 -32.42 -9.88
N THR A 331 -27.90 -31.35 -10.25
CA THR A 331 -27.50 -31.06 -11.65
C THR A 331 -26.00 -31.13 -11.86
N ILE A 332 -25.21 -31.13 -10.79
CA ILE A 332 -23.75 -31.19 -10.86
C ILE A 332 -23.35 -32.68 -10.89
N PRO A 333 -22.80 -33.20 -11.99
CA PRO A 333 -22.39 -34.59 -12.06
C PRO A 333 -21.20 -34.84 -11.12
N THR A 334 -21.16 -36.03 -10.54
CA THR A 334 -20.03 -36.50 -9.73
C THR A 334 -19.40 -37.73 -10.37
N ASP A 335 -18.18 -38.09 -9.93
CA ASP A 335 -17.54 -39.35 -10.33
C ASP A 335 -18.17 -40.59 -9.65
N GLN A 336 -19.18 -40.40 -8.79
CA GLN A 336 -19.84 -41.48 -8.09
C GLN A 336 -20.97 -42.09 -8.92
N VAL A 337 -21.19 -43.38 -8.69
CA VAL A 337 -22.36 -44.11 -9.19
C VAL A 337 -23.13 -44.69 -8.01
N ASP A 338 -24.45 -44.76 -8.12
CA ASP A 338 -25.30 -45.39 -7.13
C ASP A 338 -25.13 -46.93 -7.12
N GLU A 339 -25.85 -47.62 -6.24
CA GLU A 339 -25.80 -49.09 -6.12
C GLU A 339 -26.22 -49.81 -7.41
N GLU A 340 -26.91 -49.12 -8.31
CA GLU A 340 -27.44 -49.63 -9.58
C GLU A 340 -26.53 -49.26 -10.77
N GLY A 341 -25.45 -48.51 -10.52
CA GLY A 341 -24.47 -48.08 -11.51
C GLY A 341 -24.87 -46.82 -12.27
N ASN A 342 -25.89 -46.08 -11.84
CA ASN A 342 -26.28 -44.82 -12.44
C ASN A 342 -25.41 -43.66 -11.91
N PRO A 343 -25.07 -42.67 -12.75
CA PRO A 343 -24.34 -41.49 -12.31
C PRO A 343 -25.08 -40.75 -11.18
N VAL A 344 -24.37 -40.40 -10.12
CA VAL A 344 -24.89 -39.56 -9.04
C VAL A 344 -24.60 -38.11 -9.37
N SER A 345 -25.65 -37.28 -9.32
CA SER A 345 -25.53 -35.82 -9.37
C SER A 345 -25.85 -35.22 -8.00
N VAL A 346 -25.24 -34.09 -7.69
CA VAL A 346 -25.47 -33.33 -6.45
C VAL A 346 -25.96 -31.92 -6.77
N SER A 347 -26.61 -31.29 -5.79
CA SER A 347 -27.13 -29.93 -5.93
C SER A 347 -26.04 -28.87 -5.70
N VAL A 348 -26.30 -27.62 -6.07
CA VAL A 348 -25.40 -26.50 -5.72
C VAL A 348 -25.29 -26.36 -4.20
N THR A 349 -26.42 -26.52 -3.50
CA THR A 349 -26.48 -26.45 -2.03
C THR A 349 -25.64 -27.54 -1.36
N ASP A 350 -25.59 -28.76 -1.91
CA ASP A 350 -24.78 -29.86 -1.36
C ASP A 350 -23.29 -29.73 -1.73
N MET A 351 -23.00 -29.13 -2.90
CA MET A 351 -21.63 -28.93 -3.36
C MET A 351 -20.91 -27.81 -2.58
N LEU A 352 -21.64 -26.76 -2.18
CA LEU A 352 -21.05 -25.61 -1.48
C LEU A 352 -20.21 -25.98 -0.24
N PRO A 353 -20.69 -26.74 0.75
CA PRO A 353 -19.87 -27.18 1.89
C PRO A 353 -18.76 -28.17 1.51
N THR A 354 -18.79 -28.75 0.32
CA THR A 354 -17.70 -29.57 -0.22
C THR A 354 -16.56 -28.70 -0.73
N ALA A 355 -16.89 -27.64 -1.47
CA ALA A 355 -15.92 -26.68 -2.00
C ALA A 355 -15.38 -25.72 -0.93
N LEU A 356 -16.25 -25.12 -0.11
CA LEU A 356 -15.89 -24.19 0.97
C LEU A 356 -16.22 -24.82 2.32
N LYS A 357 -15.19 -25.05 3.15
CA LYS A 357 -15.36 -25.67 4.47
C LYS A 357 -15.64 -24.64 5.55
N SER A 358 -14.84 -23.59 5.59
CA SER A 358 -14.96 -22.57 6.62
C SER A 358 -14.34 -21.25 6.18
N ILE A 359 -14.70 -20.18 6.88
CA ILE A 359 -14.01 -18.90 6.82
C ILE A 359 -13.58 -18.48 8.23
N THR A 360 -12.51 -17.70 8.31
CA THR A 360 -12.02 -17.12 9.56
C THR A 360 -11.83 -15.62 9.37
N PHE A 361 -12.45 -14.85 10.26
CA PHE A 361 -12.19 -13.42 10.43
C PHE A 361 -10.97 -13.25 11.32
N GLY A 362 -9.83 -12.94 10.72
CA GLY A 362 -8.55 -12.77 11.41
C GLY A 362 -8.54 -11.55 12.33
N ILE A 363 -7.82 -11.65 13.46
CA ILE A 363 -7.64 -10.52 14.39
C ILE A 363 -6.96 -9.30 13.76
N ASP A 364 -6.25 -9.53 12.66
CA ASP A 364 -5.52 -8.55 11.88
C ASP A 364 -6.36 -7.93 10.76
N GLY A 365 -7.62 -8.35 10.62
CA GLY A 365 -8.49 -7.86 9.57
C GLY A 365 -8.35 -8.62 8.26
N ASN A 366 -7.60 -9.72 8.18
CA ASN A 366 -7.69 -10.63 7.04
C ASN A 366 -8.94 -11.51 7.12
N ILE A 367 -9.49 -11.91 5.98
CA ILE A 367 -10.40 -13.06 5.88
C ILE A 367 -9.64 -14.20 5.23
N SER A 368 -9.60 -15.37 5.87
CA SER A 368 -9.10 -16.60 5.28
C SER A 368 -10.22 -17.61 5.11
N ALA A 369 -10.09 -18.48 4.11
CA ALA A 369 -11.02 -19.55 3.83
C ALA A 369 -10.30 -20.90 3.84
N VAL A 370 -10.95 -21.94 4.37
CA VAL A 370 -10.54 -23.33 4.14
C VAL A 370 -11.43 -23.89 3.05
N TYR A 371 -10.83 -24.34 1.95
CA TYR A 371 -11.55 -24.77 0.76
C TYR A 371 -10.86 -25.96 0.09
N VAL A 372 -11.57 -26.66 -0.79
CA VAL A 372 -11.04 -27.73 -1.63
C VAL A 372 -10.94 -27.19 -3.06
N ASP A 373 -9.75 -27.22 -3.63
CA ASP A 373 -9.52 -26.80 -5.02
C ASP A 373 -9.89 -27.92 -6.00
N ILE A 374 -11.21 -28.14 -6.11
CA ILE A 374 -11.79 -29.22 -6.92
C ILE A 374 -11.40 -29.08 -8.40
N GLU A 375 -11.29 -27.85 -8.90
CA GLU A 375 -10.92 -27.55 -10.29
C GLU A 375 -9.51 -28.05 -10.64
N ASN A 376 -8.56 -27.91 -9.70
CA ASN A 376 -7.21 -28.43 -9.85
C ASN A 376 -7.05 -29.87 -9.34
N GLY A 377 -8.16 -30.60 -9.13
CA GLY A 377 -8.18 -32.00 -8.73
C GLY A 377 -7.74 -32.24 -7.28
N ALA A 378 -7.75 -31.21 -6.43
CA ALA A 378 -7.45 -31.37 -5.02
C ALA A 378 -8.58 -32.13 -4.32
N THR A 379 -8.19 -33.03 -3.42
CA THR A 379 -9.11 -33.84 -2.59
C THR A 379 -9.01 -33.49 -1.11
N GLU A 380 -7.97 -32.76 -0.72
CA GLU A 380 -7.71 -32.34 0.65
C GLU A 380 -7.94 -30.83 0.81
N PRO A 381 -8.52 -30.37 1.94
CA PRO A 381 -8.72 -28.95 2.19
C PRO A 381 -7.38 -28.19 2.31
N THR A 382 -7.35 -26.97 1.79
CA THR A 382 -6.25 -26.01 1.93
C THR A 382 -6.77 -24.67 2.45
N THR A 383 -5.87 -23.83 2.95
CA THR A 383 -6.19 -22.48 3.43
C THR A 383 -5.80 -21.43 2.40
N SER A 384 -6.69 -20.47 2.15
CA SER A 384 -6.40 -19.35 1.27
C SER A 384 -5.20 -18.53 1.78
N PRO A 385 -4.33 -18.03 0.88
CA PRO A 385 -3.31 -17.06 1.24
C PRO A 385 -3.91 -15.82 1.94
N LEU A 386 -3.16 -15.23 2.86
CA LEU A 386 -3.52 -13.94 3.46
C LEU A 386 -3.42 -12.81 2.43
N ASN A 387 -4.01 -11.65 2.77
CA ASN A 387 -3.99 -10.43 1.95
C ASN A 387 -4.76 -10.51 0.62
N ILE A 388 -5.60 -11.55 0.44
CA ILE A 388 -6.58 -11.65 -0.66
C ILE A 388 -7.83 -10.80 -0.33
N ALA A 389 -8.34 -10.94 0.89
CA ALA A 389 -9.49 -10.21 1.39
C ALA A 389 -9.20 -9.69 2.79
N GLN A 390 -9.55 -8.43 3.04
CA GLN A 390 -9.50 -7.81 4.36
C GLN A 390 -10.86 -7.26 4.74
N TYR A 391 -11.10 -6.99 6.02
CA TYR A 391 -12.38 -6.49 6.50
C TYR A 391 -12.26 -5.45 7.61
N ILE A 392 -13.30 -4.63 7.74
CA ILE A 392 -13.60 -3.85 8.95
C ILE A 392 -15.04 -4.13 9.37
N VAL A 393 -15.33 -3.93 10.65
CA VAL A 393 -16.68 -3.98 11.20
C VAL A 393 -17.21 -2.55 11.33
N ASN A 394 -18.29 -2.24 10.63
CA ASN A 394 -18.91 -0.92 10.67
C ASN A 394 -19.84 -0.81 11.88
N ASP A 395 -20.69 -1.82 12.07
CA ASP A 395 -21.66 -1.92 13.15
C ASP A 395 -22.02 -3.40 13.42
N ASP A 396 -23.01 -3.65 14.27
CA ASP A 396 -23.42 -5.00 14.69
C ASP A 396 -23.93 -5.88 13.53
N ASN A 397 -24.35 -5.26 12.42
CA ASN A 397 -25.05 -5.90 11.32
C ASN A 397 -24.34 -5.74 9.96
N SER A 398 -23.23 -5.00 9.91
CA SER A 398 -22.54 -4.76 8.64
C SER A 398 -21.02 -4.69 8.77
N ILE A 399 -20.37 -5.21 7.73
CA ILE A 399 -18.92 -5.17 7.54
C ILE A 399 -18.62 -4.61 6.15
N GLN A 400 -17.41 -4.11 5.98
CA GLN A 400 -16.87 -3.77 4.66
C GLN A 400 -15.75 -4.74 4.31
N VAL A 401 -15.81 -5.34 3.12
CA VAL A 401 -14.82 -6.32 2.65
C VAL A 401 -13.97 -5.72 1.52
N PHE A 402 -12.67 -5.64 1.74
CA PHE A 402 -11.69 -5.07 0.82
C PHE A 402 -10.97 -6.19 0.08
N LEU A 403 -11.13 -6.25 -1.25
CA LEU A 403 -10.47 -7.26 -2.07
C LEU A 403 -9.13 -6.73 -2.60
N ASN A 404 -8.14 -7.61 -2.68
CA ASN A 404 -6.86 -7.33 -3.32
C ASN A 404 -6.83 -7.96 -4.73
N PRO A 405 -7.18 -7.21 -5.78
CA PRO A 405 -7.29 -7.77 -7.13
C PRO A 405 -5.97 -8.33 -7.64
N ALA A 406 -4.82 -7.75 -7.27
CA ALA A 406 -3.51 -8.26 -7.68
C ALA A 406 -3.21 -9.62 -7.06
N ALA A 407 -3.53 -9.82 -5.78
CA ALA A 407 -3.39 -11.12 -5.12
C ALA A 407 -4.37 -12.14 -5.70
N ILE A 408 -5.63 -11.75 -5.95
CA ILE A 408 -6.62 -12.61 -6.61
C ILE A 408 -6.09 -13.07 -7.97
N ILE A 409 -5.70 -12.15 -8.84
CA ILE A 409 -5.15 -12.45 -10.17
C ILE A 409 -3.94 -13.37 -10.08
N TYR A 410 -3.01 -13.09 -9.15
CA TYR A 410 -1.82 -13.90 -8.95
C TYR A 410 -2.15 -15.35 -8.57
N HIS A 411 -3.21 -15.55 -7.79
CA HIS A 411 -3.63 -16.88 -7.32
C HIS A 411 -4.67 -17.56 -8.23
N SER A 412 -5.36 -16.84 -9.12
CA SER A 412 -6.43 -17.38 -9.98
C SER A 412 -6.11 -17.47 -11.47
N MET A 413 -5.22 -16.63 -12.01
CA MET A 413 -5.05 -16.47 -13.47
C MET A 413 -3.92 -17.30 -14.10
N ALA A 414 -3.54 -18.44 -13.51
CA ALA A 414 -2.63 -19.36 -14.21
C ALA A 414 -3.26 -19.91 -15.51
N ASP A 415 -4.60 -20.02 -15.62
CA ASP A 415 -5.26 -20.80 -16.67
C ASP A 415 -6.56 -20.18 -17.24
N ALA A 416 -6.70 -18.85 -17.31
CA ALA A 416 -7.91 -18.25 -17.88
C ALA A 416 -8.13 -18.69 -19.36
N PRO A 417 -9.24 -19.38 -19.69
CA PRO A 417 -9.48 -19.87 -21.05
C PRO A 417 -9.78 -18.72 -22.02
N LYS A 418 -9.06 -18.69 -23.15
CA LYS A 418 -9.28 -17.76 -24.27
C LYS A 418 -10.39 -18.24 -25.18
N ASN A 419 -11.62 -18.37 -24.70
CA ASN A 419 -12.76 -18.69 -25.55
C ASN A 419 -13.87 -17.65 -25.38
N ARG A 420 -13.95 -16.71 -26.32
CA ARG A 420 -15.15 -15.88 -26.52
C ARG A 420 -15.93 -16.44 -27.70
N SER A 421 -17.10 -17.02 -27.44
CA SER A 421 -18.04 -17.44 -28.48
C SER A 421 -19.33 -16.63 -28.42
N ARG A 422 -19.63 -16.04 -29.58
CA ARG A 422 -20.89 -15.48 -30.11
C ARG A 422 -21.49 -14.21 -29.51
N ALA A 423 -22.19 -13.52 -30.41
CA ALA A 423 -22.55 -12.12 -30.41
C ALA A 423 -23.87 -11.85 -29.65
N VAL A 424 -23.73 -11.39 -28.42
CA VAL A 424 -24.71 -10.53 -27.75
C VAL A 424 -23.94 -9.24 -27.43
N ASP A 425 -24.48 -8.08 -27.79
CA ASP A 425 -23.82 -6.80 -27.51
C ASP A 425 -23.95 -6.48 -26.01
N MET A 426 -23.02 -7.04 -25.23
CA MET A 426 -22.94 -6.82 -23.78
C MET A 426 -22.12 -5.59 -23.42
N GLY A 427 -21.69 -4.76 -24.40
CA GLY A 427 -20.79 -3.64 -24.17
C GLY A 427 -21.35 -2.63 -23.16
N GLU A 428 -22.64 -2.29 -23.27
CA GLU A 428 -23.30 -1.36 -22.35
C GLU A 428 -23.46 -1.95 -20.94
N MET A 429 -23.89 -3.21 -20.82
CA MET A 429 -24.00 -3.89 -19.52
C MET A 429 -22.65 -3.94 -18.81
N ILE A 430 -21.58 -4.29 -19.53
CA ILE A 430 -20.23 -4.35 -18.97
C ILE A 430 -19.76 -2.96 -18.53
N ALA A 431 -20.03 -1.91 -19.31
CA ALA A 431 -19.70 -0.54 -18.92
C ALA A 431 -20.44 -0.11 -17.64
N GLN A 432 -21.73 -0.46 -17.49
CA GLN A 432 -22.49 -0.17 -16.28
C GLN A 432 -21.96 -0.95 -15.06
N LEU A 433 -21.67 -2.25 -15.23
CA LEU A 433 -21.08 -3.08 -14.18
C LEU A 433 -19.71 -2.57 -13.74
N MET A 434 -18.89 -2.09 -14.67
CA MET A 434 -17.61 -1.43 -14.36
C MET A 434 -17.83 -0.16 -13.52
N GLY A 435 -18.86 0.62 -13.82
CA GLY A 435 -19.25 1.78 -13.01
C GLY A 435 -19.63 1.40 -11.57
N ILE A 436 -20.32 0.27 -11.39
CA ILE A 436 -20.66 -0.28 -10.06
C ILE A 436 -19.41 -0.83 -9.35
N ALA A 437 -18.54 -1.54 -10.07
CA ALA A 437 -17.38 -2.21 -9.49
C ALA A 437 -16.24 -1.25 -9.10
N MET A 438 -16.08 -0.14 -9.82
CA MET A 438 -14.93 0.77 -9.65
C MET A 438 -14.81 1.35 -8.23
N PRO A 439 -15.87 1.86 -7.58
CA PRO A 439 -15.80 2.28 -6.18
C PRO A 439 -15.47 1.14 -5.21
N LEU A 440 -15.91 -0.09 -5.50
CA LEU A 440 -15.69 -1.25 -4.61
C LEU A 440 -14.22 -1.65 -4.53
N LEU A 441 -13.41 -1.31 -5.55
CA LEU A 441 -11.97 -1.54 -5.55
C LEU A 441 -11.23 -0.65 -4.54
N THR A 442 -11.84 0.44 -4.07
CA THR A 442 -11.26 1.33 -3.05
C THR A 442 -12.01 1.30 -1.74
N ASP A 443 -13.35 1.36 -1.83
CA ASP A 443 -14.25 1.53 -0.70
C ASP A 443 -14.64 0.17 -0.10
N GLY A 444 -14.32 -0.92 -0.78
CA GLY A 444 -14.70 -2.28 -0.42
C GLY A 444 -16.14 -2.62 -0.81
N VAL A 445 -16.51 -3.88 -0.61
CA VAL A 445 -17.84 -4.42 -0.81
C VAL A 445 -18.62 -4.35 0.50
N PRO A 446 -19.81 -3.71 0.54
CA PRO A 446 -20.65 -3.71 1.73
C PRO A 446 -21.29 -5.09 1.89
N VAL A 447 -21.10 -5.69 3.06
CA VAL A 447 -21.61 -7.03 3.39
C VAL A 447 -22.40 -6.95 4.69
N GLN A 448 -23.57 -7.57 4.69
CA GLN A 448 -24.44 -7.67 5.86
C GLN A 448 -24.10 -8.93 6.64
N VAL A 449 -24.22 -8.83 7.96
CA VAL A 449 -24.02 -9.92 8.91
C VAL A 449 -25.25 -10.01 9.80
N SER A 450 -25.88 -11.19 9.84
CA SER A 450 -26.99 -11.47 10.75
C SER A 450 -26.59 -12.58 11.69
N GLN A 451 -26.60 -12.33 13.00
CA GLN A 451 -26.29 -13.34 14.01
C GLN A 451 -27.56 -13.90 14.61
N ASN A 452 -27.66 -15.22 14.71
CA ASN A 452 -28.70 -15.89 15.46
C ASN A 452 -28.09 -16.60 16.67
N ALA A 453 -28.49 -16.15 17.87
CA ALA A 453 -27.98 -16.68 19.12
C ALA A 453 -28.63 -18.01 19.53
N GLU A 454 -29.81 -18.34 19.01
CA GLU A 454 -30.56 -19.55 19.40
C GLU A 454 -29.96 -20.81 18.77
N ASP A 455 -29.48 -20.72 17.53
CA ASP A 455 -28.88 -21.82 16.77
C ASP A 455 -27.35 -21.67 16.58
N ASN A 456 -26.76 -20.66 17.23
CA ASN A 456 -25.33 -20.35 17.13
C ASN A 456 -24.84 -20.15 15.68
N SER A 457 -25.70 -19.57 14.83
CA SER A 457 -25.45 -19.36 13.41
C SER A 457 -25.19 -17.91 13.03
N MET A 458 -24.72 -17.71 11.81
CA MET A 458 -24.48 -16.40 11.23
C MET A 458 -24.72 -16.43 9.71
N ASP A 459 -25.56 -15.53 9.20
CA ASP A 459 -25.68 -15.26 7.78
C ASP A 459 -24.74 -14.14 7.37
N ILE A 460 -24.00 -14.32 6.29
CA ILE A 460 -23.15 -13.30 5.69
C ILE A 460 -23.57 -13.14 4.24
N TYR A 461 -24.08 -11.96 3.89
CA TYR A 461 -24.79 -11.76 2.63
C TYR A 461 -24.67 -10.36 2.05
N LEU A 462 -24.88 -10.29 0.73
CA LEU A 462 -25.06 -9.03 0.01
C LEU A 462 -26.53 -8.62 0.07
N GLY A 463 -26.76 -7.34 0.40
CA GLY A 463 -28.11 -6.80 0.59
C GLY A 463 -28.72 -6.21 -0.68
N THR A 464 -29.98 -5.79 -0.54
CA THR A 464 -30.82 -5.28 -1.63
C THR A 464 -30.25 -4.04 -2.30
N GLU A 465 -29.71 -3.10 -1.52
CA GLU A 465 -29.11 -1.86 -2.04
C GLU A 465 -27.92 -2.13 -2.96
N PHE A 466 -27.20 -3.23 -2.74
CA PHE A 466 -26.08 -3.64 -3.57
C PHE A 466 -26.50 -4.48 -4.79
N LEU A 467 -27.39 -5.45 -4.57
CA LEU A 467 -27.75 -6.43 -5.61
C LEU A 467 -28.72 -5.87 -6.66
N VAL A 468 -29.68 -5.01 -6.30
CA VAL A 468 -30.66 -4.48 -7.26
C VAL A 468 -30.00 -3.69 -8.40
N PRO A 469 -29.04 -2.78 -8.17
CA PRO A 469 -28.31 -2.12 -9.26
C PRO A 469 -27.63 -3.10 -10.23
N ILE A 470 -27.03 -4.18 -9.71
CA ILE A 470 -26.38 -5.21 -10.53
C ILE A 470 -27.41 -5.95 -11.39
N LEU A 471 -28.54 -6.34 -10.80
CA LEU A 471 -29.64 -6.98 -11.53
C LEU A 471 -30.20 -6.08 -12.63
N LYS A 472 -30.30 -4.77 -12.38
CA LYS A 472 -30.77 -3.79 -13.37
C LYS A 472 -29.85 -3.69 -14.58
N CYS A 473 -28.54 -3.89 -14.41
CA CYS A 473 -27.63 -3.97 -15.56
C CYS A 473 -27.92 -5.16 -16.48
N ALA A 474 -28.39 -6.28 -15.91
CA ALA A 474 -28.75 -7.48 -16.67
C ALA A 474 -30.18 -7.43 -17.23
N SER A 475 -31.05 -6.58 -16.69
CA SER A 475 -32.48 -6.48 -17.08
C SER A 475 -32.71 -6.35 -18.60
N PRO A 476 -31.98 -5.50 -19.35
CA PRO A 476 -32.17 -5.36 -20.79
C PRO A 476 -31.92 -6.65 -21.59
N LEU A 477 -31.09 -7.57 -21.09
CA LEU A 477 -30.87 -8.87 -21.74
C LEU A 477 -32.16 -9.69 -21.81
N PHE A 478 -33.00 -9.60 -20.78
CA PHE A 478 -34.28 -10.32 -20.72
C PHE A 478 -35.39 -9.66 -21.54
N GLU A 479 -35.14 -8.51 -22.16
CA GLU A 479 -36.02 -7.91 -23.17
C GLU A 479 -35.65 -8.34 -24.59
N ASP A 480 -34.45 -8.89 -24.78
CA ASP A 480 -33.96 -9.42 -26.04
C ASP A 480 -34.44 -10.87 -26.27
N GLU A 481 -35.32 -11.04 -27.25
CA GLU A 481 -35.86 -12.34 -27.62
C GLU A 481 -34.79 -13.30 -28.17
N ASP A 482 -33.73 -12.82 -28.82
CA ASP A 482 -32.65 -13.68 -29.30
C ASP A 482 -31.86 -14.25 -28.11
N PHE A 483 -31.61 -13.43 -27.09
CA PHE A 483 -31.00 -13.87 -25.83
C PHE A 483 -31.88 -14.88 -25.09
N ILE A 484 -33.18 -14.61 -24.96
CA ILE A 484 -34.13 -15.55 -24.33
C ILE A 484 -34.17 -16.88 -25.10
N ASN A 485 -34.30 -16.84 -26.43
CA ASN A 485 -34.36 -18.05 -27.24
C ASN A 485 -33.06 -18.86 -27.15
N MET A 486 -31.91 -18.20 -27.08
CA MET A 486 -30.62 -18.86 -26.83
C MET A 486 -30.62 -19.60 -25.49
N LEU A 487 -31.06 -18.96 -24.40
CA LEU A 487 -31.16 -19.63 -23.08
C LEU A 487 -32.12 -20.81 -23.10
N LEU A 488 -33.25 -20.68 -23.78
CA LEU A 488 -34.25 -21.75 -23.92
C LEU A 488 -33.71 -22.92 -24.75
N GLU A 489 -32.96 -22.65 -25.82
CA GLU A 489 -32.30 -23.67 -26.63
C GLU A 489 -31.23 -24.42 -25.84
N GLU A 490 -30.41 -23.73 -25.05
CA GLU A 490 -29.43 -24.39 -24.18
C GLU A 490 -30.11 -25.22 -23.09
N MET A 491 -31.15 -24.68 -22.44
CA MET A 491 -31.94 -25.42 -21.46
C MET A 491 -32.60 -26.66 -22.08
N ALA A 492 -33.08 -26.57 -23.33
CA ALA A 492 -33.69 -27.69 -24.06
C ALA A 492 -32.70 -28.83 -24.35
N LYS A 493 -31.39 -28.56 -24.40
CA LYS A 493 -30.34 -29.57 -24.60
C LYS A 493 -30.01 -30.34 -23.33
N ASP A 494 -30.33 -29.79 -22.16
CA ASP A 494 -30.00 -30.41 -20.88
C ASP A 494 -30.96 -31.59 -20.58
N PRO A 495 -30.45 -32.79 -20.23
CA PRO A 495 -31.30 -33.95 -19.93
C PRO A 495 -32.25 -33.76 -18.74
N THR A 496 -31.88 -32.89 -17.79
CA THR A 496 -32.63 -32.57 -16.57
C THR A 496 -33.67 -31.47 -16.86
N PHE A 497 -33.25 -30.40 -17.54
CA PHE A 497 -34.08 -29.20 -17.75
C PHE A 497 -34.83 -29.16 -19.08
N GLY A 498 -34.53 -30.06 -20.02
CA GLY A 498 -35.03 -29.93 -21.39
C GLY A 498 -36.54 -29.97 -21.51
N SER A 499 -37.21 -30.73 -20.63
CA SER A 499 -38.67 -30.76 -20.54
C SER A 499 -39.28 -29.49 -19.93
N MET A 500 -38.50 -28.69 -19.20
CA MET A 500 -38.92 -27.47 -18.51
C MET A 500 -38.70 -26.21 -19.35
N ALA A 501 -37.84 -26.27 -20.37
CA ALA A 501 -37.53 -25.12 -21.22
C ALA A 501 -38.77 -24.38 -21.75
N PRO A 502 -39.82 -25.04 -22.29
CA PRO A 502 -41.01 -24.33 -22.78
C PRO A 502 -41.75 -23.52 -21.69
N MET A 503 -41.66 -23.94 -20.42
CA MET A 503 -42.30 -23.27 -19.29
C MET A 503 -41.49 -22.06 -18.80
N MET A 504 -40.17 -22.08 -18.96
CA MET A 504 -39.28 -21.01 -18.50
C MET A 504 -39.30 -19.77 -19.40
N GLY A 505 -39.86 -19.86 -20.61
CA GLY A 505 -39.96 -18.71 -21.50
C GLY A 505 -40.80 -17.56 -20.93
N GLY A 506 -41.87 -17.86 -20.18
CA GLY A 506 -42.65 -16.84 -19.47
C GLY A 506 -41.83 -16.20 -18.36
N ALA A 507 -41.20 -17.05 -17.54
CA ALA A 507 -40.36 -16.61 -16.42
C ALA A 507 -39.22 -15.67 -16.83
N LEU A 508 -38.50 -16.00 -17.90
CA LEU A 508 -37.40 -15.18 -18.42
C LEU A 508 -37.90 -13.81 -18.88
N ARG A 509 -39.05 -13.74 -19.58
CA ARG A 509 -39.64 -12.48 -20.06
C ARG A 509 -40.22 -11.60 -18.94
N THR A 510 -40.63 -12.20 -17.83
CA THR A 510 -41.13 -11.47 -16.66
C THR A 510 -40.00 -10.95 -15.77
N MET A 511 -38.75 -11.38 -15.99
CA MET A 511 -37.60 -11.01 -15.16
C MET A 511 -37.37 -9.50 -15.01
N PRO A 512 -37.47 -8.66 -16.06
CA PRO A 512 -37.37 -7.20 -15.90
C PRO A 512 -38.38 -6.64 -14.89
N GLN A 513 -39.63 -7.08 -14.96
CA GLN A 513 -40.68 -6.65 -14.04
C GLN A 513 -40.45 -7.16 -12.62
N ILE A 514 -39.90 -8.36 -12.46
CA ILE A 514 -39.54 -8.91 -11.15
C ILE A 514 -38.44 -8.08 -10.51
N ILE A 515 -37.40 -7.72 -11.27
CA ILE A 515 -36.29 -6.88 -10.83
C ILE A 515 -36.83 -5.50 -10.42
N ASP A 516 -37.65 -4.87 -11.26
CA ASP A 516 -38.21 -3.53 -10.96
C ASP A 516 -39.13 -3.52 -9.74
N ASN A 517 -39.84 -4.62 -9.49
CA ASN A 517 -40.75 -4.76 -8.36
C ASN A 517 -40.13 -5.48 -7.14
N THR A 518 -38.81 -5.71 -7.16
CA THR A 518 -38.08 -6.33 -6.04
C THR A 518 -38.12 -5.40 -4.83
N THR A 519 -38.65 -5.91 -3.72
CA THR A 519 -38.69 -5.19 -2.43
C THR A 519 -37.56 -5.60 -1.50
N LYS A 520 -37.10 -6.85 -1.64
CA LYS A 520 -36.01 -7.40 -0.86
C LYS A 520 -35.28 -8.45 -1.68
N ILE A 521 -33.97 -8.37 -1.73
CA ILE A 521 -33.10 -9.44 -2.20
C ILE A 521 -31.85 -9.51 -1.33
N GLU A 522 -31.50 -10.73 -0.92
CA GLU A 522 -30.33 -11.07 -0.13
C GLU A 522 -29.70 -12.34 -0.70
N LEU A 523 -28.39 -12.33 -0.90
CA LEU A 523 -27.65 -13.48 -1.41
C LEU A 523 -26.37 -13.64 -0.60
N GLY A 524 -26.18 -14.80 0.02
CA GLY A 524 -25.03 -15.07 0.86
C GLY A 524 -24.95 -16.52 1.29
N ILE A 525 -24.18 -16.74 2.36
CA ILE A 525 -23.92 -18.06 2.91
C ILE A 525 -24.35 -18.06 4.38
N HIS A 526 -25.02 -19.12 4.77
CA HIS A 526 -25.35 -19.42 6.15
C HIS A 526 -24.20 -20.21 6.78
N PHE A 527 -23.79 -19.82 7.99
CA PHE A 527 -22.69 -20.45 8.70
C PHE A 527 -23.08 -20.88 10.10
N LEU A 528 -22.40 -21.91 10.60
CA LEU A 528 -22.39 -22.27 12.01
C LEU A 528 -21.08 -21.81 12.65
N LYS A 529 -21.13 -21.22 13.85
CA LYS A 529 -19.91 -20.88 14.58
C LYS A 529 -19.17 -22.17 14.97
N ALA A 530 -17.85 -22.18 14.77
CA ALA A 530 -17.02 -23.29 15.22
C ALA A 530 -17.05 -23.42 16.75
N GLU A 531 -17.10 -24.66 17.27
CA GLU A 531 -17.08 -24.95 18.71
C GLU A 531 -15.72 -24.67 19.37
#